data_AF-A0A4Y2K1P3-F1
#
_entry.id   AF-A0A4Y2K1P3-F1
#
_cell.length_a   1.000
_cell.length_b   1.000
_cell.length_c   1.000
_cell.angle_alpha   90.00
_cell.angle_beta   90.00
_cell.angle_gamma   90.00
#
_symmetry.space_group_name_H-M   'P 1'
#
loop_
_entity.id
_entity.type
_entity.pdbx_description
1 polymer ?
#
loop_
_entity_poly.entity_id
_entity_poly.type
_entity_poly.pdbx_seq_one_letter_code
_entity_poly.pdbx_strand_id
1 'polypeptide(L)'
;MIPVWCWGRTAWNSFFIAAMGRYGICVNSILLVNSAAHKYGNQPFDKCLESRENPAAALLVAGDSWHNYHHVFSWDYATSALGYIFNLTKVFIDVMAKIGLAYDLKTANPNAIKERKLKSGDGIRVTRNEKPKHPLNTKYPM
;
A
#
# COMPACT_ATOMS: atom_id res chain seq x y z
N MET A 1 30.61 -6.59 5.55
CA MET A 1 31.42 -7.74 6.00
C MET A 1 30.93 -9.05 5.39
N ILE A 2 29.62 -9.37 5.44
CA ILE A 2 29.06 -10.60 4.84
C ILE A 2 29.49 -10.84 3.36
N PRO A 3 29.43 -9.84 2.44
CA PRO A 3 29.87 -10.05 1.05
C PRO A 3 31.36 -10.40 0.89
N VAL A 4 32.21 -9.95 1.82
CA VAL A 4 33.64 -10.24 1.83
C VAL A 4 33.89 -11.66 2.35
N TRP A 5 33.27 -12.02 3.47
CA TRP A 5 33.53 -13.29 4.15
C TRP A 5 32.81 -14.48 3.53
N CYS A 6 31.55 -14.31 3.10
CA CYS A 6 30.75 -15.41 2.59
C CYS A 6 30.83 -15.58 1.05
N TRP A 7 31.15 -14.51 0.33
CA TRP A 7 31.15 -14.49 -1.14
C TRP A 7 32.45 -13.98 -1.77
N GLY A 8 33.52 -13.81 -0.98
CA GLY A 8 34.86 -13.45 -1.47
C GLY A 8 34.92 -12.13 -2.26
N ARG A 9 34.01 -11.19 -2.02
CA ARG A 9 34.01 -9.88 -2.69
C ARG A 9 35.01 -8.93 -2.02
N THR A 10 35.57 -8.00 -2.79
CA THR A 10 36.46 -6.98 -2.22
C THR A 10 35.71 -6.10 -1.23
N ALA A 11 36.42 -5.58 -0.22
CA ALA A 11 35.83 -4.66 0.76
C ALA A 11 35.23 -3.42 0.08
N TRP A 12 35.88 -2.93 -0.98
CA TRP A 12 35.42 -1.79 -1.77
C TRP A 12 34.09 -2.05 -2.49
N ASN A 13 33.98 -3.16 -3.23
CA ASN A 13 32.73 -3.51 -3.91
C ASN A 13 31.60 -3.77 -2.90
N SER A 14 31.95 -4.39 -1.76
CA SER A 14 31.00 -4.63 -0.67
C SER A 14 30.45 -3.33 -0.08
N PHE A 15 31.29 -2.32 0.07
CA PHE A 15 30.89 -1.02 0.59
C PHE A 15 30.05 -0.24 -0.42
N PHE A 16 30.55 -0.03 -1.64
CA PHE A 16 29.85 0.83 -2.61
C PHE A 16 28.58 0.21 -3.18
N ILE A 17 28.58 -1.09 -3.46
CA ILE A 17 27.43 -1.73 -4.10
C ILE A 17 26.46 -2.26 -3.05
N ALA A 18 26.93 -3.17 -2.18
CA ALA A 18 26.06 -3.88 -1.27
C ALA A 18 25.60 -3.03 -0.06
N ALA A 19 26.37 -2.02 0.34
CA ALA A 19 25.96 -1.09 1.39
C ALA A 19 25.39 0.20 0.80
N MET A 20 26.20 1.04 0.15
CA MET A 20 25.77 2.37 -0.31
C MET A 20 24.74 2.30 -1.44
N GLY A 21 25.00 1.50 -2.48
CA GLY A 21 24.09 1.34 -3.61
C GLY A 21 22.73 0.79 -3.18
N ARG A 22 22.73 -0.28 -2.39
CA ARG A 22 21.51 -0.81 -1.77
C ARG A 22 20.78 0.24 -0.94
N TYR A 23 21.49 0.95 -0.06
CA TYR A 23 20.90 1.99 0.78
C TYR A 23 20.27 3.11 -0.07
N GLY A 24 20.99 3.59 -1.08
CA GLY A 24 20.51 4.61 -2.00
C GLY A 24 19.25 4.16 -2.74
N ILE A 25 19.24 2.94 -3.28
CA ILE A 25 18.05 2.38 -3.93
C ILE A 25 16.88 2.31 -2.95
N CYS A 26 17.07 1.73 -1.75
CA CYS A 26 16.00 1.61 -0.75
C CYS A 26 15.42 2.98 -0.36
N VAL A 27 16.27 3.97 -0.05
CA VAL A 27 15.80 5.31 0.32
C VAL A 27 15.05 5.97 -0.82
N ASN A 28 15.56 5.90 -2.05
CA ASN A 28 14.88 6.48 -3.21
C ASN A 28 13.55 5.78 -3.51
N SER A 29 13.46 4.45 -3.33
CA SER A 29 12.20 3.72 -3.46
C SER A 29 11.15 4.20 -2.46
N ILE A 30 11.52 4.45 -1.21
CA ILE A 30 10.60 4.97 -0.19
C ILE A 30 10.16 6.41 -0.54
N LEU A 31 11.11 7.27 -0.91
CA LEU A 31 10.82 8.65 -1.31
C LEU A 31 9.98 8.73 -2.60
N LEU A 32 10.11 7.76 -3.49
CA LEU A 32 9.28 7.66 -4.68
C LEU A 32 7.80 7.50 -4.33
N VAL A 33 7.45 6.77 -3.27
CA VAL A 33 6.05 6.67 -2.81
C VAL A 33 5.53 8.04 -2.38
N ASN A 34 6.31 8.77 -1.57
CA ASN A 34 5.92 10.10 -1.09
C ASN A 34 5.75 11.14 -2.21
N SER A 35 6.33 10.91 -3.38
CA SER A 35 6.22 11.80 -4.53
C SER A 35 5.21 11.27 -5.56
N ALA A 36 5.46 10.10 -6.12
CA ALA A 36 4.66 9.54 -7.20
C ALA A 36 3.28 9.07 -6.74
N ALA A 37 3.13 8.51 -5.54
CA ALA A 37 1.83 8.03 -5.06
C ALA A 37 0.90 9.15 -4.55
N HIS A 38 1.42 10.35 -4.33
CA HIS A 38 0.60 11.54 -4.08
C HIS A 38 0.24 12.30 -5.37
N LYS A 39 1.05 12.18 -6.43
CA LYS A 39 0.83 12.91 -7.69
C LYS A 39 0.13 12.08 -8.78
N TYR A 40 0.37 10.77 -8.84
CA TYR A 40 -0.05 9.90 -9.92
C TYR A 40 -0.80 8.68 -9.38
N GLY A 41 -2.04 8.49 -9.85
CA GLY A 41 -2.90 7.37 -9.45
C GLY A 41 -4.36 7.76 -9.28
N ASN A 42 -5.13 6.83 -8.74
CA ASN A 42 -6.57 6.97 -8.51
C ASN A 42 -6.89 7.17 -7.01
N GLN A 43 -8.07 7.69 -6.68
CA GLN A 43 -8.53 7.92 -5.30
C GLN A 43 -9.87 7.18 -5.05
N PRO A 44 -9.88 5.84 -5.06
CA PRO A 44 -11.11 5.06 -5.03
C PRO A 44 -11.82 5.04 -3.68
N PHE A 45 -11.17 5.40 -2.57
CA PHE A 45 -11.76 5.39 -1.23
C PHE A 45 -12.10 6.79 -0.73
N ASP A 46 -11.24 7.77 -1.00
CA ASP A 46 -11.49 9.17 -0.66
C ASP A 46 -10.79 10.12 -1.64
N LYS A 47 -11.56 10.85 -2.44
CA LYS A 47 -11.07 11.84 -3.41
C LYS A 47 -10.65 13.17 -2.78
N CYS A 48 -11.04 13.42 -1.52
CA CYS A 48 -10.67 14.62 -0.79
C CYS A 48 -9.25 14.54 -0.21
N LEU A 49 -8.64 13.35 -0.20
CA LEU A 49 -7.27 13.13 0.24
C LEU A 49 -6.31 13.12 -0.95
N GLU A 50 -5.19 13.83 -0.86
CA GLU A 50 -4.16 13.84 -1.92
C GLU A 50 -3.51 12.47 -2.18
N SER A 51 -3.58 11.54 -1.21
CA SER A 51 -3.04 10.18 -1.34
C SER A 51 -3.74 9.39 -2.45
N ARG A 52 -2.97 8.72 -3.32
CA ARG A 52 -3.48 7.94 -4.46
C ARG A 52 -3.04 6.49 -4.43
N GLU A 53 -3.82 5.66 -5.12
CA GLU A 53 -3.51 4.27 -5.44
C GLU A 53 -2.66 4.19 -6.69
N ASN A 54 -1.47 3.59 -6.60
CA ASN A 54 -0.59 3.37 -7.74
C ASN A 54 -0.07 1.93 -7.77
N PRO A 55 -0.66 1.03 -8.58
CA PRO A 55 -0.27 -0.38 -8.64
C PRO A 55 1.19 -0.60 -9.07
N ALA A 56 1.73 0.25 -9.95
CA ALA A 56 3.11 0.15 -10.41
C ALA A 56 4.09 0.48 -9.29
N ALA A 57 3.81 1.53 -8.51
CA ALA A 57 4.58 1.86 -7.32
C ALA A 57 4.38 0.82 -6.20
N ALA A 58 3.21 0.18 -6.10
CA ALA A 58 2.95 -0.87 -5.11
C ALA A 58 3.84 -2.09 -5.35
N LEU A 59 4.08 -2.46 -6.61
CA LEU A 59 5.02 -3.52 -6.96
C LEU A 59 6.47 -3.16 -6.58
N LEU A 60 6.90 -1.91 -6.82
CA LEU A 60 8.26 -1.47 -6.54
C LEU A 60 8.58 -1.40 -5.05
N VAL A 61 7.58 -1.12 -4.22
CA VAL A 61 7.74 -0.92 -2.76
C VAL A 61 6.94 -1.96 -1.98
N ALA A 62 6.87 -3.18 -2.52
CA ALA A 62 6.38 -4.38 -1.83
C ALA A 62 4.96 -4.30 -1.22
N GLY A 63 4.13 -3.35 -1.67
CA GLY A 63 2.74 -3.16 -1.20
C GLY A 63 2.44 -1.83 -0.53
N ASP A 64 3.43 -0.97 -0.28
CA ASP A 64 3.19 0.29 0.46
C ASP A 64 2.49 1.39 -0.34
N SER A 65 2.31 1.22 -1.66
CA SER A 65 1.73 2.26 -2.51
C SER A 65 0.20 2.16 -2.68
N TRP A 66 -0.48 1.37 -1.83
CA TRP A 66 -1.94 1.43 -1.72
C TRP A 66 -2.40 2.61 -0.84
N HIS A 67 -1.95 3.81 -1.20
CA HIS A 67 -1.85 4.94 -0.27
C HIS A 67 -3.22 5.55 0.05
N ASN A 68 -4.15 5.61 -0.90
CA ASN A 68 -5.51 6.12 -0.65
C ASN A 68 -6.25 5.25 0.39
N TYR A 69 -6.14 3.93 0.29
CA TYR A 69 -6.67 3.00 1.28
C TYR A 69 -5.98 3.17 2.63
N HIS A 70 -4.64 3.21 2.64
CA HIS A 70 -3.88 3.33 3.88
C HIS A 70 -4.21 4.60 4.67
N HIS A 71 -4.41 5.75 4.01
CA HIS A 71 -4.81 6.98 4.70
C HIS A 71 -6.25 6.93 5.24
N VAL A 72 -7.15 6.19 4.58
CA VAL A 72 -8.54 6.04 5.03
C VAL A 72 -8.69 5.01 6.15
N PHE A 73 -7.94 3.91 6.08
CA PHE A 73 -7.97 2.79 7.01
C PHE A 73 -6.57 2.52 7.59
N SER A 74 -5.98 3.53 8.24
CA SER A 74 -4.60 3.49 8.74
C SER A 74 -4.32 2.43 9.80
N TRP A 75 -5.37 1.88 10.41
CA TRP A 75 -5.29 0.79 11.39
C TRP A 75 -5.36 -0.61 10.76
N ASP A 76 -5.63 -0.73 9.46
CA ASP A 76 -5.67 -2.01 8.77
C ASP A 76 -4.25 -2.53 8.51
N TYR A 77 -3.93 -3.71 9.06
CA TYR A 77 -2.60 -4.31 8.93
C TYR A 77 -2.22 -4.61 7.48
N ALA A 78 -3.21 -4.86 6.63
CA ALA A 78 -3.00 -5.24 5.24
C ALA A 78 -2.75 -4.03 4.35
N THR A 79 -3.02 -2.80 4.81
CA THR A 79 -2.82 -1.53 4.07
C THR A 79 -3.46 -1.47 2.67
N SER A 80 -4.30 -2.44 2.30
CA SER A 80 -4.91 -2.55 0.97
C SER A 80 -6.22 -3.34 1.00
N ALA A 81 -7.22 -2.85 0.25
CA ALA A 81 -8.46 -3.56 0.00
C ALA A 81 -8.31 -4.77 -0.95
N LEU A 82 -7.22 -4.85 -1.73
CA LEU A 82 -7.00 -5.90 -2.74
C LEU A 82 -6.32 -7.15 -2.18
N GLY A 83 -6.11 -7.22 -0.87
CA GLY A 83 -5.51 -8.35 -0.19
C GLY A 83 -4.05 -8.55 -0.60
N TYR A 84 -3.76 -9.67 -1.27
CA TYR A 84 -2.40 -10.10 -1.61
C TYR A 84 -1.85 -9.53 -2.91
N ILE A 85 -2.68 -8.87 -3.73
CA ILE A 85 -2.23 -8.32 -5.02
C ILE A 85 -1.19 -7.23 -4.76
N PHE A 86 0.05 -7.48 -5.21
CA PHE A 86 1.21 -6.62 -4.99
C PHE A 86 1.45 -6.22 -3.53
N ASN A 87 1.19 -7.12 -2.57
CA ASN A 87 1.36 -6.83 -1.14
C ASN A 87 2.19 -7.91 -0.44
N LEU A 88 3.50 -7.81 -0.59
CA LEU A 88 4.45 -8.75 0.02
C LEU A 88 4.54 -8.56 1.54
N THR A 89 4.33 -7.33 2.03
CA THR A 89 4.29 -7.03 3.47
C THR A 89 3.17 -7.81 4.16
N LYS A 90 1.97 -7.85 3.57
CA LYS A 90 0.86 -8.67 4.08
C LYS A 90 1.23 -10.15 4.12
N VAL A 91 1.82 -10.69 3.05
CA VAL A 91 2.24 -12.11 3.00
C VAL A 91 3.22 -12.40 4.14
N PHE A 92 4.20 -11.53 4.36
CA PHE A 92 5.16 -11.67 5.46
C PHE A 92 4.47 -11.69 6.81
N ILE A 93 3.57 -10.72 7.08
CA ILE A 93 2.83 -10.66 8.35
C ILE A 93 1.95 -11.91 8.54
N ASP A 94 1.29 -12.39 7.49
CA ASP A 94 0.45 -13.59 7.56
C ASP A 94 1.29 -14.86 7.85
N VAL A 95 2.52 -14.94 7.33
CA VAL A 95 3.47 -16.00 7.68
C VAL A 95 3.89 -15.89 9.13
N MET A 96 4.24 -14.69 9.61
CA MET A 96 4.59 -14.46 11.01
C MET A 96 3.44 -14.82 11.96
N ALA A 97 2.20 -14.51 11.56
CA ALA A 97 1.01 -14.88 12.33
C ALA A 97 0.79 -16.40 12.37
N LYS A 98 1.02 -17.11 11.26
CA LYS A 98 0.94 -18.58 11.22
C LYS A 98 1.93 -19.26 12.16
N ILE A 99 3.11 -18.68 12.35
CA ILE A 99 4.13 -19.21 13.29
C ILE A 99 4.03 -18.62 14.70
N GLY A 100 2.98 -17.84 14.98
CA GLY A 100 2.70 -17.28 16.31
C GLY A 100 3.54 -16.06 16.70
N LEU A 101 4.28 -15.46 15.77
CA LEU A 101 5.08 -14.25 16.00
C LEU A 101 4.27 -12.95 15.81
N ALA A 102 3.10 -13.01 15.19
CA ALA A 102 2.17 -11.90 15.07
C ALA A 102 0.76 -12.33 15.48
N TYR A 103 0.00 -11.42 16.09
CA TYR A 103 -1.35 -11.65 16.59
C TYR A 103 -2.15 -10.34 16.58
N ASP A 104 -3.46 -10.42 16.85
CA ASP A 104 -4.40 -9.28 16.82
C ASP A 104 -4.37 -8.46 15.51
N LEU A 105 -4.32 -9.16 14.37
CA LEU A 105 -4.31 -8.54 13.05
C LEU A 105 -5.65 -7.84 12.76
N LYS A 106 -5.64 -6.51 12.73
CA LYS A 106 -6.83 -5.69 12.51
C LYS A 106 -7.08 -5.47 11.02
N THR A 107 -8.30 -5.76 10.57
CA THR A 107 -8.75 -5.54 9.18
C THR A 107 -9.98 -4.65 9.15
N ALA A 108 -10.07 -3.79 8.15
CA ALA A 108 -11.25 -2.96 7.98
C ALA A 108 -12.46 -3.81 7.53
N ASN A 109 -13.64 -3.47 8.05
CA ASN A 109 -14.87 -4.17 7.71
C ASN A 109 -15.20 -3.99 6.21
N PRO A 110 -15.46 -5.06 5.44
CA PRO A 110 -15.79 -4.97 4.02
C PRO A 110 -16.96 -4.02 3.70
N ASN A 111 -17.96 -3.94 4.58
CA ASN A 111 -19.08 -3.02 4.41
C ASN A 111 -18.65 -1.56 4.59
N ALA A 112 -17.80 -1.28 5.58
CA ALA A 112 -17.26 0.07 5.81
C ALA A 112 -16.37 0.52 4.63
N ILE A 113 -15.56 -0.39 4.08
CA ILE A 113 -14.77 -0.13 2.87
C ILE A 113 -15.70 0.23 1.70
N LYS A 114 -16.75 -0.57 1.48
CA LYS A 114 -17.72 -0.33 0.40
C LYS A 114 -18.48 0.99 0.58
N GLU A 115 -18.97 1.29 1.77
CA GLU A 115 -19.66 2.54 2.08
C GLU A 115 -18.76 3.75 1.85
N ARG A 116 -17.50 3.69 2.32
CA ARG A 116 -16.54 4.78 2.14
C ARG A 116 -16.23 5.03 0.67
N LYS A 117 -15.97 3.97 -0.08
CA LYS A 117 -15.78 3.98 -1.54
C LYS A 117 -16.97 4.58 -2.29
N LEU A 118 -18.21 4.28 -1.88
CA LEU A 118 -19.43 4.84 -2.48
C LEU A 118 -19.67 6.30 -2.09
N LYS A 119 -19.31 6.69 -0.86
CA LYS A 119 -19.56 8.03 -0.32
C LYS A 119 -18.54 9.06 -0.80
N SER A 120 -17.25 8.71 -0.78
CA SER A 120 -16.15 9.65 -0.93
C SER A 120 -15.16 9.26 -2.05
N GLY A 121 -15.27 8.07 -2.63
CA GLY A 121 -14.39 7.62 -3.70
C GLY A 121 -14.60 8.37 -5.03
N ASP A 122 -13.59 8.28 -5.90
CA ASP A 122 -13.62 8.80 -7.27
C ASP A 122 -14.55 8.02 -8.24
N GLY A 123 -15.11 6.89 -7.78
CA GLY A 123 -16.01 6.04 -8.56
C GLY A 123 -15.32 5.05 -9.51
N ILE A 124 -14.00 5.14 -9.71
CA ILE A 124 -13.26 4.29 -10.67
C ILE A 124 -13.36 2.81 -10.32
N ARG A 125 -13.33 2.48 -9.02
CA ARG A 125 -13.40 1.09 -8.56
C ARG A 125 -14.81 0.62 -8.24
N VAL A 126 -15.87 1.42 -8.41
CA VAL A 126 -17.25 1.03 -8.07
C VAL A 126 -17.82 0.12 -9.14
N THR A 127 -18.12 -1.12 -8.78
CA THR A 127 -18.76 -2.09 -9.68
C THR A 127 -20.25 -1.80 -9.82
N ARG A 128 -20.85 -2.25 -10.94
CA ARG A 128 -22.29 -2.05 -11.21
C ARG A 128 -23.19 -2.60 -10.11
N ASN A 129 -22.78 -3.69 -9.45
CA ASN A 129 -23.53 -4.33 -8.36
C ASN A 129 -23.37 -3.61 -7.01
N GLU A 130 -22.37 -2.73 -6.87
CA GLU A 130 -22.18 -1.90 -5.68
C GLU A 130 -22.97 -0.59 -5.75
N LYS A 131 -23.37 -0.14 -6.95
CA LYS A 131 -24.17 1.08 -7.11
C LYS A 131 -25.54 0.89 -6.44
N PRO A 132 -25.96 1.83 -5.57
CA PRO A 132 -27.30 1.75 -4.98
C PRO A 132 -28.36 1.83 -6.08
N LYS A 133 -29.40 0.98 -5.98
CA LYS A 133 -30.50 0.91 -6.96
C LYS A 133 -31.33 2.21 -7.02
N HIS A 134 -31.23 3.04 -5.98
CA HIS A 134 -31.80 4.38 -5.90
C HIS A 134 -30.69 5.41 -5.68
N PRO A 135 -30.81 6.62 -6.26
CA PRO A 135 -29.85 7.69 -6.03
C PRO A 135 -29.78 8.02 -4.53
N LEU A 136 -28.56 8.16 -4.02
CA LEU A 136 -28.33 8.62 -2.64
C LEU A 136 -28.92 10.02 -2.51
N ASN A 137 -29.76 10.21 -1.48
CA ASN A 137 -30.40 11.49 -1.20
C ASN A 137 -29.32 12.55 -0.90
N THR A 138 -29.04 13.45 -1.85
CA THR A 138 -28.00 14.48 -1.80
C THR A 138 -28.37 15.64 -0.87
N LYS A 139 -28.94 15.36 0.30
CA LYS A 139 -29.44 16.38 1.24
C LYS A 139 -28.35 17.08 2.05
N TYR A 140 -27.08 16.70 1.90
CA TYR A 140 -25.96 17.37 2.54
C TYR A 140 -24.86 17.63 1.48
N PRO A 141 -24.45 18.89 1.26
CA PRO A 141 -23.34 19.20 0.38
C PRO A 141 -22.01 18.71 0.99
N MET A 142 -21.05 18.43 0.09
CA MET A 142 -19.70 17.94 0.40
C MET A 142 -18.87 18.90 1.23
#